data_AF-A0A412AW66-F1
#
_entry.id   AF-A0A412AW66-F1
#
_cell.length_a   1.000
_cell.length_b   1.000
_cell.length_c   1.000
_cell.angle_alpha   90.00
_cell.angle_beta   90.00
_cell.angle_gamma   90.00
#
_symmetry.space_group_name_H-M   'P 1'
#
loop_
_entity.id
_entity.type
_entity.pdbx_description
1 polymer ?
#
loop_
_entity_poly.entity_id
_entity_poly.type
_entity_poly.pdbx_seq_one_letter_code
_entity_poly.pdbx_strand_id
1 'polypeptide(L)'
;MKLLRKKAFAISAMAIMIIAGIMYGSYFSISRAHHGAEQAFYRGEYCSIQDDLNRRMEYAQDMVYIAKQYNKQQADTHQQADVEPTQAAIDRLRHAKTLSEKYDADLDLENAMTDLYISLQGTNLKDSNERDAKSLYESFQLYKDNYLIEGYNNGAVAFNNQLEEFPTNLFNAIYHFDKVELYQ
;
A
#
# COMPACT_ATOMS: atom_id res chain seq x y z
N MET A 1 2.38 -24.11 -50.18
CA MET A 1 3.12 -22.93 -50.72
C MET A 1 2.48 -22.25 -51.96
N LYS A 2 1.44 -22.79 -52.63
CA LYS A 2 0.78 -22.10 -53.76
C LYS A 2 -0.12 -20.91 -53.35
N LEU A 3 -0.58 -20.87 -52.10
CA LEU A 3 -1.48 -19.81 -51.59
C LEU A 3 -0.76 -18.45 -51.41
N LEU A 4 0.50 -18.45 -50.97
CA LEU A 4 1.33 -17.23 -50.82
C LEU A 4 1.70 -16.57 -52.16
N ARG A 5 1.50 -17.25 -53.30
CA ARG A 5 1.73 -16.67 -54.64
C ARG A 5 0.61 -15.73 -55.09
N LYS A 6 -0.57 -15.80 -54.46
CA LYS A 6 -1.67 -14.86 -54.72
C LYS A 6 -1.41 -13.59 -53.91
N LYS A 7 -1.12 -12.48 -54.60
CA LYS A 7 -0.78 -11.17 -53.99
C LYS A 7 -1.77 -10.76 -52.89
N ALA A 8 -3.07 -10.96 -53.11
CA ALA A 8 -4.11 -10.66 -52.13
C ALA A 8 -3.99 -11.48 -50.82
N PHE A 9 -3.63 -12.77 -50.91
CA PHE A 9 -3.44 -13.63 -49.74
C PHE A 9 -2.19 -13.21 -48.94
N ALA A 10 -1.08 -12.90 -49.63
CA ALA A 10 0.13 -12.43 -48.97
C ALA A 10 -0.06 -11.07 -48.27
N ILE A 11 -0.76 -10.12 -48.91
CA ILE A 11 -1.11 -8.83 -48.31
C ILE A 11 -2.00 -9.03 -47.08
N SER A 12 -3.03 -9.88 -47.18
CA SER A 12 -3.94 -10.16 -46.04
C SER A 12 -3.20 -10.80 -44.87
N ALA A 13 -2.34 -11.79 -45.14
CA ALA A 13 -1.54 -12.44 -44.11
C ALA A 13 -0.58 -11.45 -43.42
N MET A 14 0.05 -10.56 -44.19
CA MET A 14 0.91 -9.50 -43.65
C MET A 14 0.13 -8.52 -42.77
N ALA A 15 -1.04 -8.07 -43.22
CA ALA A 15 -1.91 -7.19 -42.43
C ALA A 15 -2.32 -7.85 -41.10
N ILE A 16 -2.70 -9.13 -41.12
CA ILE A 16 -3.03 -9.89 -39.90
C ILE A 16 -1.84 -9.98 -38.96
N MET A 17 -0.64 -10.28 -39.47
CA MET A 17 0.57 -10.34 -38.63
C MET A 17 0.90 -9.00 -37.98
N ILE A 18 0.73 -7.89 -38.70
CA ILE A 18 0.94 -6.54 -38.16
C ILE A 18 -0.07 -6.26 -37.03
N ILE A 19 -1.35 -6.53 -37.27
CA ILE A 19 -2.40 -6.33 -36.25
C ILE A 19 -2.12 -7.20 -35.02
N ALA A 20 -1.80 -8.48 -35.22
CA ALA A 20 -1.45 -9.39 -34.13
C ALA A 20 -0.21 -8.91 -33.35
N GLY A 21 0.81 -8.39 -34.04
CA GLY A 21 1.99 -7.82 -33.42
C GLY A 21 1.69 -6.59 -32.56
N ILE A 22 0.84 -5.68 -33.05
CA ILE A 22 0.39 -4.50 -32.29
C ILE A 22 -0.43 -4.92 -31.07
N MET A 23 -1.36 -5.85 -31.22
CA MET A 23 -2.17 -6.38 -30.12
C MET A 23 -1.29 -7.03 -29.04
N TYR A 24 -0.37 -7.90 -29.44
CA TYR A 24 0.54 -8.54 -28.49
C TYR A 24 1.43 -7.50 -27.79
N GLY A 25 2.08 -6.61 -28.56
CA GLY A 25 2.96 -5.58 -28.00
C GLY A 25 2.25 -4.64 -27.01
N SER A 26 1.05 -4.19 -27.36
CA SER A 26 0.24 -3.31 -26.50
C SER A 26 -0.18 -4.01 -25.21
N TYR A 27 -0.66 -5.26 -25.27
CA TYR A 27 -1.01 -6.03 -24.07
C TYR A 27 0.18 -6.14 -23.09
N PHE A 28 1.35 -6.55 -23.56
CA PHE A 28 2.54 -6.67 -22.70
C PHE A 28 2.99 -5.33 -22.14
N SER A 29 2.87 -4.25 -22.92
CA SER A 29 3.23 -2.90 -22.47
C SER A 29 2.29 -2.43 -21.34
N ILE A 30 0.97 -2.54 -21.54
CA ILE A 30 -0.03 -2.11 -20.55
C ILE A 30 0.04 -2.99 -19.30
N SER A 31 0.14 -4.32 -19.46
CA SER A 31 0.27 -5.25 -18.34
C SER A 31 1.51 -4.96 -17.49
N ARG A 32 2.65 -4.63 -18.12
CA ARG A 32 3.86 -4.24 -17.38
C ARG A 32 3.69 -2.91 -16.66
N ALA A 33 3.04 -1.93 -17.28
CA ALA A 33 2.77 -0.64 -16.65
C ALA A 33 1.81 -0.79 -15.46
N HIS A 34 0.74 -1.57 -15.62
CA HIS A 34 -0.21 -1.90 -14.55
C HIS A 34 0.51 -2.55 -13.37
N HIS A 35 1.25 -3.63 -13.63
CA HIS A 35 2.00 -4.33 -12.59
C HIS A 35 3.04 -3.44 -11.92
N GLY A 36 3.71 -2.57 -12.69
CA GLY A 36 4.66 -1.60 -12.14
C GLY A 36 4.01 -0.60 -11.19
N ALA A 37 2.86 -0.06 -11.58
CA ALA A 37 2.08 0.87 -10.77
C ALA A 37 1.54 0.20 -9.49
N GLU A 38 1.01 -1.03 -9.58
CA GLU A 38 0.57 -1.79 -8.40
C GLU A 38 1.73 -2.14 -7.46
N GLN A 39 2.84 -2.63 -8.00
CA GLN A 39 3.97 -3.07 -7.20
C GLN A 39 4.71 -1.92 -6.52
N ALA A 40 4.58 -0.68 -7.00
CA ALA A 40 5.20 0.48 -6.35
C ALA A 40 4.78 0.66 -4.89
N PHE A 41 3.57 0.19 -4.50
CA PHE A 41 3.14 0.17 -3.10
C PHE A 41 3.92 -0.82 -2.24
N TYR A 42 4.23 -1.99 -2.81
CA TYR A 42 4.81 -3.15 -2.11
C TYR A 42 6.32 -3.27 -2.27
N ARG A 43 6.89 -2.58 -3.25
CA ARG A 43 8.30 -2.68 -3.64
C ARG A 43 8.80 -1.30 -4.02
N GLY A 44 9.60 -0.71 -3.15
CA GLY A 44 10.45 0.43 -3.49
C GLY A 44 11.90 0.00 -3.62
N GLU A 45 12.73 0.92 -4.13
CA GLU A 45 14.17 0.70 -4.28
C GLU A 45 14.88 0.52 -2.92
N TYR A 46 14.38 1.23 -1.89
CA TYR A 46 14.96 1.22 -0.54
C TYR A 46 13.91 0.99 0.56
N CYS A 47 12.70 1.55 0.40
CA CYS A 47 11.55 1.37 1.29
C CYS A 47 10.25 1.40 0.46
N SER A 48 9.22 0.73 0.95
CA SER A 48 7.87 0.74 0.35
C SER A 48 6.84 1.18 1.38
N ILE A 49 5.66 1.61 0.92
CA ILE A 49 4.55 1.98 1.83
C ILE A 49 4.15 0.76 2.67
N GLN A 50 4.20 -0.45 2.10
CA GLN A 50 3.94 -1.67 2.88
C GLN A 50 4.99 -1.92 3.98
N ASP A 51 6.26 -1.57 3.75
CA ASP A 51 7.30 -1.65 4.80
C ASP A 51 7.04 -0.64 5.90
N ASP A 52 6.65 0.58 5.55
CA ASP A 52 6.28 1.65 6.48
C ASP A 52 5.09 1.24 7.36
N LEU A 53 4.04 0.67 6.77
CA LEU A 53 2.90 0.10 7.49
C LEU A 53 3.31 -1.01 8.47
N ASN A 54 4.23 -1.88 8.07
CA ASN A 54 4.75 -2.93 8.94
C ASN A 54 5.50 -2.33 10.14
N ARG A 55 6.34 -1.32 9.91
CA ARG A 55 7.04 -0.60 10.98
C ARG A 55 6.08 0.09 11.93
N ARG A 56 5.06 0.75 11.41
CA ARG A 56 3.99 1.38 12.22
C ARG A 56 3.30 0.37 13.13
N MET A 57 2.96 -0.81 12.63
CA MET A 57 2.42 -1.89 13.46
C MET A 57 3.41 -2.38 14.54
N GLU A 58 4.69 -2.52 14.22
CA GLU A 58 5.73 -2.91 15.18
C GLU A 58 5.81 -1.91 16.35
N TYR A 59 5.92 -0.61 16.06
CA TYR A 59 5.99 0.42 17.10
C TYR A 59 4.71 0.52 17.93
N ALA A 60 3.54 0.35 17.31
CA ALA A 60 2.28 0.31 18.03
C ALA A 60 2.20 -0.90 18.96
N GLN A 61 2.72 -2.05 18.54
CA GLN A 61 2.76 -3.25 19.37
C GLN A 61 3.72 -3.10 20.55
N ASP A 62 4.85 -2.42 20.37
CA ASP A 62 5.75 -2.05 21.47
C ASP A 62 5.09 -1.06 22.45
N MET A 63 4.29 -0.11 21.96
CA MET A 63 3.52 0.79 22.82
C MET A 63 2.48 0.04 23.66
N VAL A 64 1.75 -0.92 23.05
CA VAL A 64 0.84 -1.82 23.77
C VAL A 64 1.58 -2.60 24.86
N TYR A 65 2.82 -3.01 24.62
CA TYR A 65 3.64 -3.64 25.65
C TYR A 65 3.91 -2.68 26.82
N ILE A 66 4.35 -1.45 26.56
CA ILE A 66 4.56 -0.43 27.61
C ILE A 66 3.27 -0.20 28.41
N ALA A 67 2.14 -0.04 27.73
CA ALA A 67 0.84 0.16 28.36
C ALA A 67 0.44 -1.00 29.28
N LYS A 68 0.69 -2.24 28.86
CA LYS A 68 0.43 -3.42 29.70
C LYS A 68 1.33 -3.44 30.95
N GLN A 69 2.57 -2.97 30.87
CA GLN A 69 3.42 -2.82 32.06
C GLN A 69 2.95 -1.68 32.97
N TYR A 70 2.50 -0.57 32.39
CA TYR A 70 1.91 0.55 33.12
C TYR A 70 0.70 0.11 33.95
N ASN A 71 -0.24 -0.61 33.32
CA ASN A 71 -1.43 -1.11 34.00
C ASN A 71 -1.11 -2.08 35.13
N LYS A 72 -0.02 -2.85 35.05
CA LYS A 72 0.45 -3.72 36.16
C LYS A 72 0.97 -2.91 37.34
N GLN A 73 1.70 -1.82 37.08
CA GLN A 73 2.20 -0.93 38.14
C GLN A 73 1.09 -0.13 38.81
N GLN A 74 0.03 0.18 38.05
CA GLN A 74 -1.14 0.90 38.51
C GLN A 74 -2.28 -0.01 38.99
N ALA A 75 -2.05 -1.31 39.25
CA ALA A 75 -3.13 -2.25 39.56
C ALA A 75 -4.01 -1.82 40.78
N ASP A 76 -3.42 -1.08 41.73
CA ASP A 76 -4.09 -0.58 42.92
C ASP A 76 -4.63 0.85 42.78
N THR A 77 -4.37 1.50 41.64
CA THR A 77 -4.89 2.83 41.32
C THR A 77 -5.89 2.65 40.17
N HIS A 78 -7.03 3.34 40.18
CA HIS A 78 -8.01 3.21 39.09
C HIS A 78 -7.53 3.84 37.76
N GLN A 79 -6.21 3.94 37.53
CA GLN A 79 -5.57 4.49 36.34
C GLN A 79 -5.13 3.34 35.45
N GLN A 80 -5.80 3.17 34.31
CA GLN A 80 -5.43 2.18 33.30
C GLN A 80 -5.41 2.83 31.91
N ALA A 81 -4.39 2.52 31.14
CA ALA A 81 -4.35 2.82 29.71
C ALA A 81 -5.16 1.74 28.96
N ASP A 82 -6.08 2.16 28.11
CA ASP A 82 -6.85 1.24 27.28
C ASP A 82 -6.01 0.80 26.07
N VAL A 83 -5.75 -0.51 25.97
CA VAL A 83 -4.91 -1.10 24.92
C VAL A 83 -5.72 -1.73 23.79
N GLU A 84 -7.02 -1.95 24.01
CA GLU A 84 -7.87 -2.68 23.07
C GLU A 84 -8.01 -1.96 21.71
N PRO A 85 -8.21 -0.62 21.65
CA PRO A 85 -8.30 0.08 20.38
C PRO A 85 -7.03 -0.07 19.52
N THR A 86 -5.85 0.06 20.13
CA THR A 86 -4.57 -0.07 19.42
C THR A 86 -4.37 -1.51 18.94
N GLN A 87 -4.68 -2.51 19.77
CA GLN A 87 -4.57 -3.92 19.40
C GLN A 87 -5.53 -4.28 18.24
N ALA A 88 -6.76 -3.78 18.29
CA ALA A 88 -7.75 -3.98 17.24
C ALA A 88 -7.34 -3.32 15.92
N ALA A 89 -6.76 -2.12 15.96
CA ALA A 89 -6.28 -1.43 14.78
C ALA A 89 -5.07 -2.15 14.14
N ILE A 90 -4.13 -2.65 14.95
CA ILE A 90 -3.02 -3.51 14.48
C ILE A 90 -3.58 -4.74 13.76
N ASP A 91 -4.56 -5.41 14.37
CA ASP A 91 -5.15 -6.61 13.79
C ASP A 91 -5.94 -6.30 12.51
N ARG A 92 -6.65 -5.16 12.46
CA ARG A 92 -7.33 -4.68 11.24
C ARG A 92 -6.33 -4.45 10.11
N LEU A 93 -5.23 -3.74 10.37
CA LEU A 93 -4.21 -3.43 9.37
C LEU A 93 -3.50 -4.69 8.88
N ARG A 94 -3.22 -5.65 9.76
CA ARG A 94 -2.61 -6.95 9.42
C ARG A 94 -3.47 -7.77 8.45
N HIS A 95 -4.79 -7.67 8.56
CA HIS A 95 -5.74 -8.46 7.75
C HIS A 95 -6.34 -7.69 6.56
N ALA A 96 -6.04 -6.39 6.42
CA ALA A 96 -6.47 -5.56 5.30
C ALA A 96 -5.90 -6.07 3.97
N LYS A 97 -6.79 -6.23 2.98
CA LYS A 97 -6.50 -6.83 1.68
C LYS A 97 -6.38 -5.79 0.57
N THR A 98 -7.24 -4.78 0.58
CA THR A 98 -7.22 -3.70 -0.41
C THR A 98 -6.40 -2.51 0.08
N LEU A 99 -6.01 -1.61 -0.83
CA LEU A 99 -5.28 -0.40 -0.45
C LEU A 99 -6.17 0.54 0.38
N SER A 100 -7.44 0.64 0.04
CA SER A 100 -8.42 1.41 0.83
C SER A 100 -8.61 0.82 2.23
N GLU A 101 -8.71 -0.51 2.38
CA GLU A 101 -8.79 -1.14 3.70
C GLU A 101 -7.53 -0.89 4.53
N LYS A 102 -6.34 -0.89 3.89
CA LYS A 102 -5.07 -0.57 4.55
C LYS A 102 -5.04 0.89 5.00
N TYR A 103 -5.51 1.82 4.17
CA TYR A 103 -5.55 3.24 4.49
C TYR A 103 -6.44 3.50 5.70
N ASP A 104 -7.67 2.98 5.69
CA ASP A 104 -8.61 3.12 6.80
C ASP A 104 -8.03 2.52 8.09
N ALA A 105 -7.40 1.34 7.99
CA ALA A 105 -6.82 0.67 9.14
C ALA A 105 -5.57 1.40 9.70
N ASP A 106 -4.77 2.02 8.84
CA ASP A 106 -3.63 2.84 9.26
C ASP A 106 -4.09 4.15 9.92
N LEU A 107 -5.19 4.75 9.45
CA LEU A 107 -5.80 5.91 10.09
C LEU A 107 -6.36 5.56 11.48
N ASP A 108 -7.04 4.41 11.61
CA ASP A 108 -7.49 3.90 12.91
C ASP A 108 -6.31 3.66 13.86
N LEU A 109 -5.22 3.09 13.34
CA LEU A 109 -4.00 2.82 14.10
C LEU A 109 -3.36 4.11 14.60
N GLU A 110 -3.30 5.14 13.77
CA GLU A 110 -2.77 6.45 14.15
C GLU A 110 -3.54 7.07 15.30
N ASN A 111 -4.87 7.12 15.19
CA ASN A 111 -5.73 7.66 16.23
C ASN A 111 -5.56 6.88 17.55
N ALA A 112 -5.63 5.54 17.49
CA ALA A 112 -5.49 4.69 18.68
C ALA A 112 -4.08 4.78 19.29
N MET A 113 -3.03 4.92 18.47
CA MET A 113 -1.65 5.10 18.94
C MET A 113 -1.46 6.45 19.63
N THR A 114 -2.07 7.53 19.10
CA THR A 114 -2.06 8.85 19.73
C THR A 114 -2.76 8.83 21.09
N ASP A 115 -3.95 8.22 21.20
CA ASP A 115 -4.68 8.13 22.47
C ASP A 115 -3.91 7.30 23.52
N LEU A 116 -3.31 6.19 23.10
CA LEU A 116 -2.48 5.36 23.96
C LEU A 116 -1.22 6.11 24.42
N TYR A 117 -0.57 6.85 23.52
CA TYR A 117 0.58 7.68 23.87
C TYR A 117 0.21 8.75 24.90
N ILE A 118 -0.91 9.46 24.72
CA ILE A 118 -1.41 10.48 25.66
C ILE A 118 -1.61 9.85 27.05
N SER A 119 -2.23 8.67 27.10
CA SER A 119 -2.49 7.95 28.35
C SER A 119 -1.21 7.54 29.09
N LEU A 120 -0.09 7.43 28.38
CA LEU A 120 1.21 7.06 28.93
C LEU A 120 2.14 8.26 29.16
N GLN A 121 1.71 9.49 28.89
CA GLN A 121 2.56 10.67 29.11
C GLN A 121 2.99 10.77 30.58
N GLY A 122 4.30 10.97 30.79
CA GLY A 122 4.89 11.07 32.12
C GLY A 122 5.26 9.74 32.78
N THR A 123 5.01 8.60 32.11
CA THR A 123 5.58 7.32 32.56
C THR A 123 7.08 7.25 32.30
N ASN A 124 7.81 6.54 33.17
CA ASN A 124 9.23 6.20 32.98
C ASN A 124 9.44 4.78 32.42
N LEU A 125 8.35 4.13 32.00
CA LEU A 125 8.39 2.78 31.44
C LEU A 125 8.99 2.77 30.03
N LYS A 126 9.61 1.63 29.72
CA LYS A 126 10.28 1.38 28.46
C LYS A 126 9.87 0.03 27.89
N ASP A 127 10.03 -0.12 26.59
CA ASP A 127 9.89 -1.39 25.89
C ASP A 127 11.13 -2.29 26.06
N SER A 128 11.13 -3.45 25.39
CA SER A 128 12.24 -4.40 25.43
C SER A 128 13.55 -3.86 24.82
N ASN A 129 13.47 -2.78 24.05
CA ASN A 129 14.61 -2.15 23.38
C ASN A 129 15.00 -0.82 24.07
N GLU A 130 14.58 -0.62 25.32
CA GLU A 130 14.89 0.55 26.14
C GLU A 130 14.32 1.89 25.62
N ARG A 131 13.34 1.84 24.70
CA ARG A 131 12.63 3.01 24.16
C ARG A 131 11.45 3.36 25.07
N ASP A 132 11.29 4.65 25.35
CA ASP A 132 10.13 5.17 26.07
C ASP A 132 8.93 5.41 25.13
N ALA A 133 7.77 5.71 25.71
CA ALA A 133 6.54 5.96 24.96
C ALA A 133 6.71 7.12 23.95
N LYS A 134 7.48 8.16 24.28
CA LYS A 134 7.73 9.28 23.37
C LYS A 134 8.54 8.84 22.15
N SER A 135 9.63 8.10 22.36
CA SER A 135 10.50 7.59 21.31
C SER A 135 9.74 6.64 20.36
N LEU A 136 8.88 5.79 20.90
CA LEU A 136 8.01 4.92 20.10
C LEU A 136 7.02 5.74 19.25
N TYR A 137 6.36 6.73 19.85
CA TYR A 137 5.42 7.58 19.14
C TYR A 137 6.11 8.40 18.02
N GLU A 138 7.26 9.00 18.30
CA GLU A 138 8.04 9.73 17.29
C GLU A 138 8.47 8.79 16.14
N SER A 139 8.94 7.59 16.47
CA SER A 139 9.31 6.59 15.46
C SER A 139 8.11 6.17 14.61
N PHE A 140 6.96 5.92 15.23
CA PHE A 140 5.71 5.59 14.54
C PHE A 140 5.28 6.68 13.54
N GLN A 141 5.40 7.95 13.92
CA GLN A 141 5.04 9.08 13.06
C GLN A 141 6.02 9.26 11.89
N LEU A 142 7.30 8.94 12.07
CA LEU A 142 8.31 9.03 11.00
C LEU A 142 8.04 8.08 9.83
N TYR A 143 7.40 6.93 10.10
CA TYR A 143 7.04 5.95 9.06
C TYR A 143 5.71 6.28 8.36
N LYS A 144 5.21 7.51 8.46
CA LYS A 144 4.14 8.03 7.58
C LYS A 144 4.76 8.95 6.53
N ASP A 145 5.41 8.34 5.54
CA ASP A 145 6.04 9.10 4.46
C ASP A 145 4.99 9.57 3.44
N ASN A 146 4.50 10.80 3.63
CA ASN A 146 3.55 11.43 2.71
C ASN A 146 4.14 11.60 1.30
N TYR A 147 5.45 11.78 1.15
CA TYR A 147 6.07 11.91 -0.16
C TYR A 147 6.03 10.57 -0.92
N LEU A 148 6.27 9.46 -0.20
CA LEU A 148 6.15 8.12 -0.78
C LEU A 148 4.70 7.80 -1.17
N ILE A 149 3.72 8.15 -0.32
CA ILE A 149 2.29 7.98 -0.59
C ILE A 149 1.86 8.81 -1.80
N GLU A 150 2.22 10.09 -1.86
CA GLU A 150 1.93 10.97 -3.00
C GLU A 150 2.58 10.44 -4.28
N GLY A 151 3.83 9.97 -4.20
CA GLY A 151 4.55 9.37 -5.33
C GLY A 151 3.82 8.16 -5.91
N TYR A 152 3.36 7.25 -5.04
CA TYR A 152 2.54 6.11 -5.43
C TYR A 152 1.22 6.53 -6.08
N ASN A 153 0.44 7.39 -5.40
CA ASN A 153 -0.88 7.81 -5.87
C ASN A 153 -0.78 8.56 -7.21
N ASN A 154 0.24 9.40 -7.39
CA ASN A 154 0.49 10.06 -8.66
C ASN A 154 0.80 9.07 -9.78
N GLY A 155 1.59 8.02 -9.51
CA GLY A 155 1.86 6.94 -10.46
C GLY A 155 0.61 6.15 -10.84
N ALA A 156 -0.21 5.79 -9.86
CA ALA A 156 -1.48 5.10 -10.08
C ALA A 156 -2.48 5.97 -10.88
N VAL A 157 -2.62 7.25 -10.55
CA VAL A 157 -3.42 8.21 -11.33
C VAL A 157 -2.90 8.34 -12.76
N ALA A 158 -1.59 8.45 -12.96
CA ALA A 158 -0.99 8.55 -14.29
C ALA A 158 -1.31 7.33 -15.15
N PHE A 159 -1.19 6.11 -14.58
CA PHE A 159 -1.59 4.88 -15.27
C PHE A 159 -3.10 4.85 -15.58
N ASN A 160 -3.93 5.20 -14.60
CA ASN A 160 -5.39 5.20 -14.75
C ASN A 160 -5.85 6.19 -15.84
N ASN A 161 -5.21 7.35 -15.95
CA ASN A 161 -5.46 8.32 -17.02
C ASN A 161 -4.96 7.77 -18.37
N GLN A 162 -3.75 7.20 -18.41
CA GLN A 162 -3.21 6.59 -19.63
C GLN A 162 -4.14 5.50 -20.19
N LEU A 163 -4.83 4.76 -19.31
CA LEU A 163 -5.77 3.71 -19.68
C LEU A 163 -7.00 4.24 -20.45
N GLU A 164 -7.37 5.50 -20.23
CA GLU A 164 -8.50 6.18 -20.86
C GLU A 164 -8.12 6.97 -22.13
N GLU A 165 -6.83 7.18 -22.37
CA GLU A 165 -6.30 7.94 -23.50
C GLU A 165 -6.01 7.08 -24.75
N PHE A 166 -6.07 7.69 -25.92
CA PHE A 166 -5.69 7.03 -27.18
C PHE A 166 -4.17 6.83 -27.27
N PRO A 167 -3.68 5.67 -27.74
CA PRO A 167 -4.43 4.53 -28.26
C PRO A 167 -4.81 3.47 -27.21
N THR A 168 -4.40 3.64 -25.96
CA THR A 168 -4.60 2.66 -24.87
C THR A 168 -6.06 2.30 -24.65
N ASN A 169 -6.97 3.27 -24.74
CA ASN A 169 -8.40 3.05 -24.56
C ASN A 169 -9.01 2.05 -25.56
N LEU A 170 -8.53 2.01 -26.80
CA LEU A 170 -8.95 1.02 -27.80
C LEU A 170 -8.53 -0.39 -27.39
N PHE A 171 -7.30 -0.52 -26.88
CA PHE A 171 -6.80 -1.79 -26.37
C PHE A 171 -7.52 -2.19 -25.09
N ASN A 172 -7.80 -1.24 -24.19
CA ASN A 172 -8.51 -1.52 -22.96
C ASN A 172 -9.95 -1.99 -23.19
N ALA A 173 -10.62 -1.49 -24.23
CA ALA A 173 -11.94 -1.98 -24.64
C ALA A 173 -11.94 -3.47 -25.05
N ILE A 174 -10.77 -4.04 -25.36
CA ILE A 174 -10.58 -5.46 -25.71
C ILE A 174 -10.04 -6.25 -24.52
N TYR A 175 -9.10 -5.69 -23.76
CA TYR A 175 -8.36 -6.41 -22.71
C TYR A 175 -8.95 -6.26 -21.31
N HIS A 176 -9.73 -5.20 -21.06
CA HIS A 176 -10.38 -4.91 -19.77
C HIS A 176 -9.39 -4.91 -18.59
N PHE A 177 -8.30 -4.16 -18.71
CA PHE A 177 -7.45 -3.89 -17.55
C PHE A 177 -8.20 -3.05 -16.52
N ASP A 178 -8.05 -3.42 -15.26
CA ASP A 178 -8.59 -2.66 -14.15
C ASP A 178 -7.76 -1.39 -13.91
N LYS A 179 -8.38 -0.43 -13.23
CA LYS A 179 -7.66 0.72 -12.69
C LYS A 179 -6.83 0.26 -11.48
N VAL A 180 -5.67 0.86 -11.32
CA VAL A 180 -4.85 0.71 -10.13
C VAL A 180 -5.52 1.49 -9.00
N GLU A 181 -5.78 0.80 -7.88
CA GLU A 181 -6.36 1.40 -6.68
C GLU A 181 -5.42 2.47 -6.09
N LEU A 182 -5.99 3.51 -5.48
CA LEU A 182 -5.23 4.55 -4.79
C LEU A 182 -5.12 4.22 -3.29
N TYR A 183 -4.07 4.70 -2.64
CA TYR A 183 -3.91 4.61 -1.19
C TYR A 183 -4.36 5.92 -0.54
N GLN A 184 -5.67 6.03 -0.25
CA GLN A 184 -6.33 7.23 0.27
C GLN A 184 -7.75 6.91 0.78
#